data_AF-A0A352KHT1-F1
#
_entry.id   AF-A0A352KHT1-F1
#
_cell.length_a   1.000
_cell.length_b   1.000
_cell.length_c   1.000
_cell.angle_alpha   90.00
_cell.angle_beta   90.00
_cell.angle_gamma   90.00
#
_symmetry.space_group_name_H-M   'P 1'
#
loop_
_entity.id
_entity.type
_entity.pdbx_description
1 polymer ?
#
loop_
_entity_poly.entity_id
_entity_poly.type
_entity_poly.pdbx_seq_one_letter_code
_entity_poly.pdbx_strand_id
1 'polypeptide(L)'
;MRQGRPTRPGDAEALPADEFETFSGHRGLQHEEPLIFEQDAAGRSGVDLPEPRTDLPDRLGTLKRRGAVGLPGLSEPQVVRHFVRLSQMNYAIDAGLYPLGSCTMKHNPRLNEKMARLPGFADIHPLQPQASVQGALELMAEVGRWLCALTGMPAVA
;
A
#
# COMPACT_ATOMS: atom_id res chain seq x y z
N MET A 1 -6.99 34.32 -40.62
CA MET A 1 -7.54 35.07 -39.47
C MET A 1 -7.10 34.34 -38.20
N ARG A 2 -6.08 34.89 -37.50
CA ARG A 2 -5.49 34.29 -36.29
C ARG A 2 -6.30 34.76 -35.08
N GLN A 3 -7.08 33.90 -34.45
CA GLN A 3 -7.62 34.17 -33.11
C GLN A 3 -6.58 33.72 -32.08
N GLY A 4 -5.94 34.70 -31.46
CA GLY A 4 -4.96 34.47 -30.40
C GLY A 4 -5.64 34.05 -29.10
N ARG A 5 -4.99 33.14 -28.37
CA ARG A 5 -5.34 32.78 -26.99
C ARG A 5 -5.23 34.03 -26.10
N PRO A 6 -6.27 34.41 -25.35
CA PRO A 6 -6.19 35.59 -24.47
C PRO A 6 -5.12 35.40 -23.39
N THR A 7 -4.21 36.38 -23.28
CA THR A 7 -3.07 36.41 -22.35
C THR A 7 -3.26 37.38 -21.18
N ARG A 8 -4.52 37.72 -20.84
CA ARG A 8 -4.85 38.47 -19.63
C ARG A 8 -5.73 37.59 -18.74
N PRO A 9 -5.53 37.59 -17.41
CA PRO A 9 -6.54 37.07 -16.50
C PRO A 9 -7.70 38.06 -16.53
N GLY A 10 -8.63 37.85 -17.47
CA GLY A 10 -9.95 38.46 -17.40
C GLY A 10 -10.71 37.78 -16.27
N ASP A 11 -11.55 38.54 -15.58
CA ASP A 11 -12.42 38.07 -14.51
C ASP A 11 -13.09 36.77 -14.96
N ALA A 12 -12.57 35.65 -14.44
CA ALA A 12 -13.28 34.40 -14.52
C ALA A 12 -14.48 34.60 -13.59
N GLU A 13 -15.58 35.09 -14.14
CA GLU A 13 -16.89 34.80 -13.58
C GLU A 13 -16.85 33.32 -13.22
N ALA A 14 -16.94 33.04 -11.92
CA ALA A 14 -16.90 31.68 -11.42
C ALA A 14 -18.04 30.94 -12.11
N LEU A 15 -17.72 30.19 -13.15
CA LEU A 15 -18.66 29.28 -13.78
C LEU A 15 -19.23 28.45 -12.64
N PRO A 16 -20.57 28.38 -12.48
CA PRO A 16 -21.17 27.59 -11.43
C PRO A 16 -20.61 26.18 -11.53
N ALA A 17 -20.06 25.68 -10.42
CA ALA A 17 -19.30 24.42 -10.36
C ALA A 17 -20.11 23.15 -10.75
N ASP A 18 -21.37 23.32 -11.17
CA ASP A 18 -22.35 22.27 -11.42
C ASP A 18 -22.65 22.01 -12.90
N GLU A 19 -22.05 22.72 -13.85
CA GLU A 19 -22.51 22.66 -15.25
C GLU A 19 -21.91 21.55 -16.13
N PHE A 20 -20.94 20.77 -15.65
CA PHE A 20 -20.30 19.71 -16.45
C PHE A 20 -20.54 18.31 -15.86
N GLU A 21 -21.59 17.66 -16.34
CA GLU A 21 -21.85 16.24 -16.12
C GLU A 21 -20.96 15.42 -17.09
N THR A 22 -19.97 14.70 -16.57
CA THR A 22 -19.16 13.81 -17.43
C THR A 22 -19.89 12.49 -17.64
N PHE A 23 -19.71 11.86 -18.80
CA PHE A 23 -20.31 10.56 -19.13
C PHE A 23 -20.01 9.47 -18.08
N SER A 24 -18.89 9.60 -17.37
CA SER A 24 -18.45 8.72 -16.30
C SER A 24 -18.81 9.18 -14.89
N GLY A 25 -19.47 10.33 -14.71
CA GLY A 25 -19.70 10.97 -13.40
C GLY A 25 -18.44 11.57 -12.74
N HIS A 26 -17.24 11.27 -13.25
CA HIS A 26 -15.96 11.75 -12.72
C HIS A 26 -15.78 13.27 -12.88
N ARG A 27 -15.33 13.95 -11.83
CA ARG A 27 -14.89 15.37 -11.85
C ARG A 27 -13.36 15.43 -11.73
N GLY A 28 -12.67 15.76 -12.82
CA GLY A 28 -11.20 15.85 -12.83
C GLY A 28 -10.52 14.50 -12.54
N LEU A 29 -9.64 14.45 -11.54
CA LEU A 29 -8.93 13.24 -11.09
C LEU A 29 -9.73 12.39 -10.09
N GLN A 30 -10.95 12.80 -9.71
CA GLN A 30 -11.79 12.06 -8.78
C GLN A 30 -12.50 10.94 -9.54
N HIS A 31 -11.88 9.76 -9.53
CA HIS A 31 -12.45 8.53 -10.07
C HIS A 31 -13.23 7.79 -8.98
N GLU A 32 -14.50 7.49 -9.23
CA GLU A 32 -15.15 6.37 -8.54
C GLU A 32 -14.41 5.11 -8.96
N GLU A 33 -13.72 4.47 -8.02
CA GLU A 33 -13.01 3.22 -8.28
C GLU A 33 -13.91 2.04 -7.87
N PRO A 34 -14.26 1.15 -8.81
CA PRO A 34 -15.08 -0.02 -8.49
C PRO A 34 -14.32 -0.96 -7.54
N LEU A 35 -15.06 -1.82 -6.86
CA LEU A 35 -14.46 -2.85 -6.01
C LEU A 35 -13.52 -3.72 -6.85
N ILE A 36 -12.41 -4.15 -6.27
CA ILE A 36 -11.43 -4.98 -6.97
C ILE A 36 -12.04 -6.27 -7.55
N PHE A 37 -13.12 -6.76 -6.94
CA PHE A 37 -13.88 -7.95 -7.37
C PHE A 37 -14.77 -7.70 -8.60
N GLU A 38 -15.18 -6.46 -8.85
CA GLU A 38 -15.98 -6.09 -10.03
C GLU A 38 -15.11 -5.99 -11.29
N GLN A 39 -13.79 -5.93 -11.10
CA GLN A 39 -12.78 -5.90 -12.16
C GLN A 39 -12.24 -7.30 -12.50
N ASP A 40 -12.85 -8.36 -11.95
CA ASP A 40 -12.40 -9.74 -12.12
C ASP A 40 -12.38 -10.18 -13.59
N ALA A 41 -11.26 -10.78 -13.99
CA ALA A 41 -11.10 -11.48 -15.24
C ALA A 41 -10.57 -12.89 -14.96
N ALA A 42 -11.46 -13.88 -15.03
CA ALA A 42 -11.14 -15.28 -14.76
C ALA A 42 -9.89 -15.76 -15.54
N GLY A 43 -8.96 -16.39 -14.82
CA GLY A 43 -7.72 -16.93 -15.39
C GLY A 43 -6.60 -15.91 -15.60
N ARG A 44 -6.82 -14.62 -15.29
CA ARG A 44 -5.77 -13.59 -15.36
C ARG A 44 -4.93 -13.60 -14.08
N SER A 45 -3.61 -13.52 -14.25
CA SER A 45 -2.64 -13.29 -13.17
C SER A 45 -1.84 -12.02 -13.43
N GLY A 46 -1.52 -11.30 -12.36
CA GLY A 46 -0.66 -10.12 -12.40
C GLY A 46 0.80 -10.45 -12.16
N VAL A 47 1.11 -11.71 -11.87
CA VAL A 47 2.47 -12.18 -11.62
C VAL A 47 2.70 -13.48 -12.36
N ASP A 48 3.93 -13.66 -12.82
CA ASP A 48 4.37 -14.92 -13.43
C ASP A 48 4.75 -15.89 -12.30
N LEU A 49 3.92 -16.90 -12.10
CA LEU A 49 4.22 -18.00 -11.18
C LEU A 49 4.69 -19.20 -11.99
N PRO A 50 5.68 -19.97 -11.49
CA PRO A 50 6.06 -21.21 -12.13
C PRO A 50 4.88 -22.19 -12.11
N GLU A 51 4.72 -22.95 -13.20
CA GLU A 51 3.71 -24.00 -13.27
C GLU A 51 3.88 -25.00 -12.10
N PRO A 52 2.78 -25.45 -11.48
CA PRO A 52 2.85 -26.37 -10.37
C PRO A 52 3.47 -27.69 -10.84
N ARG A 53 4.31 -28.28 -9.97
CA ARG A 53 4.87 -29.62 -10.20
C ARG A 53 3.76 -30.68 -10.21
N THR A 54 3.57 -31.34 -11.34
CA THR A 54 2.56 -32.40 -11.56
C THR A 54 3.12 -33.81 -11.44
N ASP A 55 4.43 -33.96 -11.26
CA ASP A 55 5.15 -35.22 -11.14
C ASP A 55 5.08 -35.85 -9.74
N LEU A 56 4.56 -35.12 -8.74
CA LEU A 56 4.46 -35.59 -7.37
C LEU A 56 3.05 -36.14 -7.06
N PRO A 57 2.96 -37.24 -6.29
CA PRO A 57 1.68 -37.75 -5.84
C PRO A 57 1.01 -36.74 -4.91
N ASP A 58 -0.29 -36.58 -5.09
CA ASP A 58 -1.13 -35.71 -4.28
C ASP A 58 -1.15 -36.16 -2.80
N ARG A 59 -0.80 -35.24 -1.91
CA ARG A 59 -0.73 -35.47 -0.45
C ARG A 59 -1.91 -34.90 0.31
N LEU A 60 -2.89 -34.29 -0.37
CA LEU A 60 -4.04 -33.64 0.28
C LEU A 60 -5.14 -34.63 0.65
N GLY A 61 -5.20 -35.81 0.01
CA GLY A 61 -6.23 -36.81 0.29
C GLY A 61 -7.65 -36.24 0.16
N THR A 62 -8.44 -36.32 1.23
CA THR A 62 -9.81 -35.79 1.28
C THR A 62 -9.90 -34.29 1.56
N LEU A 63 -8.77 -33.62 1.80
CA LEU A 63 -8.70 -32.19 2.13
C LEU A 63 -8.55 -31.29 0.90
N LYS A 64 -8.83 -31.79 -0.30
CA LYS A 64 -8.85 -30.97 -1.50
C LYS A 64 -9.87 -29.85 -1.39
N ARG A 65 -9.49 -28.71 -1.93
CA ARG A 65 -10.37 -27.56 -2.08
C ARG A 65 -11.57 -27.95 -2.96
N ARG A 66 -12.78 -27.63 -2.49
CA ARG A 66 -14.05 -27.97 -3.15
C ARG A 66 -14.65 -26.85 -4.02
N GLY A 67 -14.07 -25.66 -4.02
CA GLY A 67 -14.58 -24.49 -4.75
C GLY A 67 -13.49 -23.47 -5.06
N ALA A 68 -13.84 -22.35 -5.69
CA ALA A 68 -12.88 -21.29 -6.05
C ALA A 68 -12.33 -20.55 -4.82
N VAL A 69 -11.20 -19.84 -4.99
CA VAL A 69 -10.61 -18.97 -3.96
C VAL A 69 -11.45 -17.74 -3.66
N GLY A 70 -12.18 -17.24 -4.66
CA GLY A 70 -12.86 -15.95 -4.56
C GLY A 70 -11.88 -14.77 -4.63
N LEU A 71 -10.68 -14.99 -5.18
CA LEU A 71 -9.74 -13.92 -5.49
C LEU A 71 -9.97 -13.44 -6.93
N PRO A 72 -9.92 -12.12 -7.19
CA PRO A 72 -10.06 -11.59 -8.53
C PRO A 72 -8.80 -11.83 -9.37
N GLY A 73 -8.99 -12.16 -10.64
CA GLY A 73 -7.93 -12.23 -11.64
C GLY A 73 -7.69 -10.87 -12.29
N LEU A 74 -6.50 -10.29 -12.06
CA LEU A 74 -6.11 -8.96 -12.54
C LEU A 74 -4.69 -8.97 -13.06
N SER A 75 -4.37 -8.14 -14.05
CA SER A 75 -2.97 -7.93 -14.47
C SER A 75 -2.26 -6.92 -13.55
N GLU A 76 -0.92 -6.94 -13.52
CA GLU A 76 -0.13 -6.00 -12.71
C GLU A 76 -0.53 -4.53 -12.95
N PRO A 77 -0.67 -4.03 -14.19
CA PRO A 77 -1.06 -2.65 -14.40
C PRO A 77 -2.47 -2.32 -13.89
N GLN A 78 -3.39 -3.29 -13.90
CA GLN A 78 -4.73 -3.10 -13.32
C GLN A 78 -4.64 -2.95 -11.80
N VAL A 79 -3.89 -3.83 -11.13
CA VAL A 79 -3.67 -3.80 -9.68
C VAL A 79 -3.01 -2.48 -9.25
N VAL A 80 -1.96 -2.05 -9.96
CA VAL A 80 -1.27 -0.79 -9.68
C VAL A 80 -2.23 0.40 -9.82
N ARG A 81 -3.00 0.49 -10.91
CA ARG A 81 -3.97 1.58 -11.10
C ARG A 81 -5.03 1.60 -10.01
N HIS A 82 -5.55 0.43 -9.64
CA HIS A 82 -6.56 0.30 -8.59
C HIS A 82 -6.06 0.88 -7.26
N PHE A 83 -4.91 0.41 -6.76
CA PHE A 83 -4.36 0.89 -5.49
C PHE A 83 -3.87 2.34 -5.53
N VAL A 84 -3.36 2.82 -6.68
CA VAL A 84 -3.00 4.24 -6.84
C VAL A 84 -4.25 5.12 -6.74
N ARG A 85 -5.37 4.75 -7.37
CA ARG A 85 -6.62 5.51 -7.26
C ARG A 85 -7.20 5.46 -5.85
N LEU A 86 -7.21 4.29 -5.20
CA LEU A 86 -7.58 4.15 -3.78
C LEU A 86 -6.72 5.04 -2.87
N SER A 87 -5.42 5.17 -3.14
CA SER A 87 -4.55 6.05 -2.35
C SER A 87 -4.95 7.53 -2.44
N GLN A 88 -5.48 7.97 -3.59
CA GLN A 88 -5.93 9.35 -3.80
C GLN A 88 -7.28 9.66 -3.14
N MET A 89 -8.06 8.62 -2.83
CA MET A 89 -9.31 8.74 -2.06
C MET A 89 -9.07 8.79 -0.54
N ASN A 90 -7.84 8.55 -0.08
CA ASN A 90 -7.48 8.60 1.34
C ASN A 90 -6.74 9.90 1.68
N TYR A 91 -7.15 10.56 2.78
CA TYR A 91 -6.33 11.61 3.37
C TYR A 91 -5.21 10.97 4.20
N ALA A 92 -3.98 11.46 4.05
CA ALA A 92 -2.81 10.91 4.72
C ALA A 92 -2.00 12.00 5.43
N ILE A 93 -1.21 11.61 6.43
CA ILE A 93 -0.31 12.53 7.14
C ILE A 93 0.71 13.21 6.23
N ASP A 94 1.07 12.54 5.13
CA ASP A 94 1.99 13.08 4.12
C ASP A 94 1.31 14.12 3.20
N ALA A 95 -0.02 14.16 3.17
CA ALA A 95 -0.79 15.09 2.34
C ALA A 95 -1.07 16.43 3.05
N GLY A 96 -1.08 16.46 4.39
CA GLY A 96 -1.27 17.67 5.16
C GLY A 96 -1.44 17.43 6.66
N LEU A 97 -1.86 18.47 7.38
CA LEU A 97 -2.00 18.43 8.84
C LEU A 97 -3.11 17.43 9.26
N TYR A 98 -2.78 16.54 10.20
CA TYR A 98 -3.67 15.46 10.64
C TYR A 98 -3.91 15.52 12.18
N PRO A 99 -4.73 16.46 12.69
CA PRO A 99 -4.80 16.80 14.12
C PRO A 99 -5.72 15.86 14.91
N LEU A 100 -5.36 14.58 14.99
CA LEU A 100 -6.07 13.61 15.82
C LEU A 100 -5.48 13.56 17.24
N GLY A 101 -6.29 13.94 18.23
CA GLY A 101 -5.94 13.82 19.64
C GLY A 101 -5.66 12.37 20.03
N SER A 102 -4.72 12.14 20.94
CA SER A 102 -4.27 10.81 21.42
C SER A 102 -3.52 9.93 20.39
N CYS A 103 -3.69 10.16 19.08
CA CYS A 103 -3.06 9.33 18.04
C CYS A 103 -1.57 9.63 17.80
N THR A 104 -1.07 10.81 18.24
CA THR A 104 0.31 11.25 17.99
C THR A 104 0.69 11.15 16.51
N MET A 105 -0.13 11.74 15.64
CA MET A 105 0.10 11.80 14.18
C MET A 105 1.28 12.73 13.85
N LYS A 106 2.49 12.25 14.12
CA LYS A 106 3.78 12.92 13.86
C LYS A 106 4.37 12.46 12.53
N HIS A 107 5.25 13.27 11.97
CA HIS A 107 5.97 12.93 10.75
C HIS A 107 6.61 11.53 10.81
N ASN A 108 6.47 10.76 9.73
CA ASN A 108 7.08 9.45 9.51
C ASN A 108 8.28 9.59 8.54
N PRO A 109 9.53 9.67 9.03
CA PRO A 109 10.69 9.86 8.16
C PRO A 109 10.85 8.72 7.16
N ARG A 110 11.00 9.06 5.87
CA ARG A 110 11.26 8.06 4.79
C ARG A 110 12.53 7.24 5.02
N LEU A 111 13.46 7.76 5.81
CA LEU A 111 14.66 7.02 6.23
C LEU A 111 14.29 5.72 6.95
N ASN A 112 13.25 5.73 7.79
CA ASN A 112 12.86 4.56 8.58
C ASN A 112 12.39 3.42 7.68
N GLU A 113 11.65 3.73 6.62
CA GLU A 113 11.24 2.76 5.60
C GLU A 113 12.45 2.12 4.90
N LYS A 114 13.50 2.92 4.64
CA LYS A 114 14.75 2.41 4.05
C LYS A 114 15.50 1.51 5.02
N MET A 115 15.56 1.88 6.31
CA MET A 115 16.24 1.08 7.34
C MET A 115 15.53 -0.25 7.58
N ALA A 116 14.19 -0.27 7.58
CA ALA A 116 13.41 -1.50 7.71
C ALA A 116 13.61 -2.47 6.53
N ARG A 117 13.96 -1.96 5.35
CA ARG A 117 14.20 -2.73 4.12
C ARG A 117 15.66 -3.14 3.92
N LEU A 118 16.53 -2.94 4.91
CA LEU A 118 17.93 -3.34 4.78
C LEU A 118 18.04 -4.84 4.51
N PRO A 119 18.93 -5.26 3.58
CA PRO A 119 19.23 -6.67 3.37
C PRO A 119 19.71 -7.32 4.67
N GLY A 120 19.16 -8.49 4.98
CA GLY A 120 19.44 -9.19 6.24
C GLY A 120 18.58 -8.75 7.43
N PHE A 121 17.76 -7.69 7.31
CA PHE A 121 16.70 -7.35 8.26
C PHE A 121 15.32 -7.72 7.73
N ALA A 122 15.01 -7.36 6.48
CA ALA A 122 13.69 -7.58 5.87
C ALA A 122 13.32 -9.07 5.71
N ASP A 123 14.33 -9.94 5.58
CA ASP A 123 14.16 -11.36 5.24
C ASP A 123 14.46 -12.31 6.42
N ILE A 124 14.45 -11.80 7.66
CA ILE A 124 14.71 -12.63 8.84
C ILE A 124 13.52 -13.54 9.11
N HIS A 125 13.76 -14.86 9.17
CA HIS A 125 12.82 -15.80 9.72
C HIS A 125 12.96 -15.84 11.26
N PRO A 126 11.88 -15.73 12.05
CA PRO A 126 11.96 -15.68 13.52
C PRO A 126 12.66 -16.88 14.17
N LEU A 127 12.62 -18.06 13.52
CA LEU A 127 13.24 -19.30 13.99
C LEU A 127 14.58 -19.64 13.33
N GLN A 128 15.21 -18.72 12.59
CA GLN A 128 16.54 -19.00 12.04
C GLN A 128 17.60 -19.05 13.15
N PRO A 129 18.75 -19.73 12.94
CA PRO A 129 19.78 -19.84 13.96
C PRO A 129 20.23 -18.46 14.47
N GLN A 130 20.29 -18.27 15.79
CA GLN A 130 20.61 -16.98 16.41
C GLN A 130 21.95 -16.39 15.94
N ALA A 131 22.92 -17.26 15.64
CA ALA A 131 24.23 -16.86 15.10
C ALA A 131 24.12 -16.08 13.78
N SER A 132 23.03 -16.24 13.02
CA SER A 132 22.79 -15.56 11.75
C SER A 132 22.08 -14.20 11.87
N VAL A 133 21.62 -13.81 13.07
CA VAL A 133 20.77 -12.62 13.30
C VAL A 133 21.31 -11.69 14.39
N GLN A 134 22.62 -11.73 14.68
CA GLN A 134 23.21 -10.95 15.78
C GLN A 134 22.93 -9.45 15.66
N GLY A 135 22.93 -8.88 14.45
CA GLY A 135 22.60 -7.46 14.25
C GLY A 135 21.16 -7.09 14.65
N ALA A 136 20.18 -7.98 14.45
CA ALA A 136 18.81 -7.73 14.88
C ALA A 136 18.66 -7.84 16.40
N LEU A 137 19.36 -8.80 17.02
CA LEU A 137 19.38 -8.95 18.47
C LEU A 137 20.07 -7.76 19.16
N GLU A 138 21.15 -7.25 18.58
CA GLU A 138 21.82 -6.04 19.05
C GLU A 138 20.89 -4.81 18.99
N LEU A 139 20.20 -4.62 17.86
CA LEU A 139 19.20 -3.55 17.69
C LEU A 139 18.09 -3.65 18.75
N MET A 140 17.53 -4.83 18.97
CA MET A 140 16.50 -5.05 19.99
C MET A 140 17.01 -4.69 21.39
N ALA A 141 18.23 -5.13 21.73
CA ALA A 141 18.83 -4.83 23.02
C ALA A 141 19.10 -3.33 23.19
N GLU A 142 19.54 -2.64 22.14
CA GLU A 142 19.79 -1.21 22.17
C GLU A 142 18.52 -0.38 22.34
N VAL A 143 17.48 -0.68 21.57
CA VAL A 143 16.17 -0.04 21.71
C VAL A 143 15.60 -0.29 23.11
N GLY A 144 15.71 -1.50 23.64
CA GLY A 144 15.30 -1.82 25.01
C GLY A 144 16.00 -0.97 26.06
N ARG A 145 17.33 -0.78 25.94
CA ARG A 145 18.10 0.09 26.84
C ARG A 145 17.62 1.54 26.76
N TRP A 146 17.39 2.07 25.55
CA TRP A 146 16.90 3.45 25.37
C TRP A 146 15.52 3.64 26.00
N LEU A 147 14.61 2.68 25.81
CA LEU A 147 13.29 2.72 26.40
C LEU A 147 13.33 2.67 27.93
N CYS A 148 14.12 1.76 28.53
CA CYS A 148 14.31 1.73 29.98
C CYS A 148 14.86 3.06 30.52
N ALA A 149 15.83 3.66 29.82
CA ALA A 149 16.41 4.94 30.21
C ALA A 149 15.40 6.10 30.15
N LEU A 150 14.50 6.10 29.16
CA LEU A 150 13.47 7.13 28.99
C LEU A 150 12.31 6.98 29.98
N THR A 151 11.94 5.76 30.35
CA THR A 151 10.77 5.49 31.20
C THR A 151 11.11 5.23 32.67
N GLY A 152 12.38 4.96 32.99
CA GLY A 152 12.83 4.56 34.33
C GLY A 152 12.43 3.13 34.71
N MET A 153 12.01 2.31 33.74
CA MET A 153 11.61 0.92 33.98
C MET A 153 12.83 -0.01 34.08
N PRO A 154 12.76 -1.10 34.88
CA PRO A 154 13.87 -2.03 35.04
C PRO A 154 14.12 -2.90 33.80
N ALA A 155 13.10 -3.14 32.98
CA ALA A 155 13.18 -3.95 31.76
C ALA A 155 12.03 -3.61 30.79
N VAL A 156 12.21 -3.99 29.52
CA VAL A 156 11.18 -3.99 28.46
C VAL A 156 10.99 -5.44 28.01
N ALA A 157 9.74 -5.87 27.84
CA ALA A 157 9.34 -7.23 27.46
C ALA A 157 9.40 -7.45 25.95
#